data_AF-A0A1F9TCT8-F1
#
_entry.id   AF-A0A1F9TCT8-F1
#
_cell.length_a   1.000
_cell.length_b   1.000
_cell.length_c   1.000
_cell.angle_alpha   90.00
_cell.angle_beta   90.00
_cell.angle_gamma   90.00
#
_symmetry.space_group_name_H-M   'P 1'
#
loop_
_entity.id
_entity.type
_entity.pdbx_description
1 polymer ?
#
loop_
_entity_poly.entity_id
_entity_poly.type
_entity_poly.pdbx_seq_one_letter_code
_entity_poly.pdbx_strand_id
1 'polypeptide(L)'
;MRKLLLPAALLLLSACSGQPAERPALAKKGQPAPQITLPKLLNAPVKELRNWDALEGKVVVLEFWATWCEPCVDYIPKLNLLAERFRGKPVVFLHVTDESEEDVREFLKLNRIDGWIAPEAAAEVFKAFRVYGRPHTVLIGRDGSVAGFPHGDLDAETVMELLAGQYTRKETREPVLSTGAALAEFYLARSEAHSGTAQYGPASLTASGMSLEYALEWLYGEVDRFDIKPSAAGELSSSYDIRFRLPVSRAGQKKEFFLKGLESSLGLRVSRTEREGEVYVLKKMPGGPINVKERREYGGAELNGAVLEVKGSGFGVLASRLKEVLREPVLDETKEPGPYEYEFELDSADPKAIDALLQRQLGLKLARQLRKLTVVEISKPAAK
;
A
#
# COMPACT_ATOMS: atom_id res chain seq x y z
N MET A 1 69.54 -46.55 -30.55
CA MET A 1 69.56 -45.53 -29.48
C MET A 1 69.47 -44.13 -30.08
N ARG A 2 68.30 -43.49 -30.02
CA ARG A 2 68.16 -42.02 -30.11
C ARG A 2 66.73 -41.66 -29.71
N LYS A 3 66.59 -41.14 -28.50
CA LYS A 3 65.33 -40.65 -27.92
C LYS A 3 64.98 -39.33 -28.61
N LEU A 4 63.81 -39.23 -29.25
CA LEU A 4 63.21 -37.93 -29.59
C LEU A 4 62.21 -37.57 -28.49
N LEU A 5 62.54 -36.52 -27.74
CA LEU A 5 61.67 -35.83 -26.80
C LEU A 5 60.86 -34.78 -27.57
N LEU A 6 59.53 -34.79 -27.39
CA LEU A 6 58.68 -33.63 -27.66
C LEU A 6 57.93 -33.30 -26.36
N PRO A 7 58.04 -32.07 -25.81
CA PRO A 7 57.28 -31.69 -24.63
C PRO A 7 55.90 -31.21 -25.05
N ALA A 8 54.85 -31.89 -24.59
CA ALA A 8 53.50 -31.37 -24.63
C ALA A 8 53.37 -30.31 -23.52
N ALA A 9 53.37 -29.04 -23.92
CA ALA A 9 53.08 -27.92 -23.03
C ALA A 9 51.59 -27.96 -22.63
N LEU A 10 51.31 -28.47 -21.43
CA LEU A 10 49.99 -28.43 -20.83
C LEU A 10 49.79 -27.03 -20.22
N LEU A 11 49.13 -26.15 -20.96
CA LEU A 11 48.65 -24.85 -20.48
C LEU A 11 47.61 -25.09 -19.37
N LEU A 12 48.03 -24.94 -18.11
CA LEU A 12 47.14 -24.83 -16.96
C LEU A 12 46.41 -23.48 -17.03
N LEU A 13 45.26 -23.46 -17.70
CA LEU A 13 44.25 -22.43 -17.51
C LEU A 13 43.73 -22.53 -16.08
N SER A 14 44.36 -21.80 -15.16
CA SER A 14 43.79 -21.49 -13.85
C SER A 14 42.54 -20.65 -14.07
N ALA A 15 41.39 -21.31 -14.21
CA ALA A 15 40.08 -20.68 -14.13
C ALA A 15 39.95 -20.10 -12.72
N CYS A 16 40.13 -18.78 -12.61
CA CYS A 16 39.68 -18.01 -11.46
C CYS A 16 38.18 -18.24 -11.32
N SER A 17 37.84 -19.20 -10.47
CA SER A 17 36.46 -19.49 -10.08
C SER A 17 36.08 -18.42 -9.07
N GLY A 18 35.77 -17.22 -9.56
CA GLY A 18 35.06 -16.24 -8.75
C GLY A 18 33.74 -16.89 -8.34
N GLN A 19 33.61 -17.24 -7.05
CA GLN A 19 32.34 -17.70 -6.52
C GLN A 19 31.29 -16.66 -6.92
N PRO A 20 30.18 -17.05 -7.58
CA PRO A 20 29.08 -16.14 -7.79
C PRO A 20 28.67 -15.64 -6.42
N ALA A 21 28.66 -14.32 -6.21
CA ALA A 21 28.10 -13.73 -5.00
C ALA A 21 26.71 -14.35 -4.79
N GLU A 22 26.57 -15.16 -3.74
CA GLU A 22 25.32 -15.86 -3.44
C GLU A 22 24.21 -14.82 -3.43
N ARG A 23 23.21 -15.02 -4.29
CA ARG A 23 22.05 -14.15 -4.32
C ARG A 23 21.46 -14.17 -2.90
N PRO A 24 21.17 -13.01 -2.29
CA PRO A 24 20.62 -12.97 -0.95
C PRO A 24 19.41 -13.92 -0.86
N ALA A 25 19.46 -14.84 0.11
CA ALA A 25 18.30 -15.68 0.39
C ALA A 25 17.09 -14.78 0.64
N LEU A 26 15.95 -15.12 0.05
CA LEU A 26 14.72 -14.35 0.26
C LEU A 26 14.07 -14.80 1.57
N ALA A 27 13.53 -13.84 2.32
CA ALA A 27 12.80 -14.10 3.56
C ALA A 27 11.64 -15.05 3.31
N LYS A 28 11.62 -16.17 4.04
CA LYS A 28 10.59 -17.21 3.96
C LYS A 28 10.30 -17.72 5.37
N LYS A 29 9.03 -17.97 5.67
CA LYS A 29 8.62 -18.42 7.00
C LYS A 29 9.33 -19.73 7.37
N GLY A 30 9.83 -19.81 8.60
CA GLY A 30 10.54 -20.96 9.15
C GLY A 30 11.97 -21.14 8.60
N GLN A 31 12.50 -20.18 7.84
CA GLN A 31 13.90 -20.17 7.40
C GLN A 31 14.68 -19.09 8.16
N PRO A 32 16.02 -19.18 8.26
CA PRO A 32 16.84 -18.10 8.78
C PRO A 32 16.52 -16.76 8.08
N ALA A 33 16.47 -15.68 8.85
CA ALA A 33 16.29 -14.35 8.28
C ALA A 33 17.45 -14.02 7.32
N PRO A 34 17.17 -13.43 6.15
CA PRO A 34 18.22 -12.97 5.25
C PRO A 34 19.22 -12.07 5.96
N GLN A 35 20.50 -12.17 5.61
CA GLN A 35 21.53 -11.29 6.16
C GLN A 35 21.19 -9.82 5.86
N ILE A 36 21.43 -8.95 6.83
CA ILE A 36 21.12 -7.53 6.75
C ILE A 36 22.35 -6.71 7.08
N THR A 37 22.56 -5.65 6.29
CA THR A 37 23.56 -4.61 6.57
C THR A 37 22.86 -3.26 6.58
N LEU A 38 22.76 -2.64 7.76
CA LEU A 38 22.21 -1.32 7.97
C LEU A 38 23.37 -0.40 8.39
N PRO A 39 23.83 0.50 7.52
CA PRO A 39 25.03 1.30 7.75
C PRO A 39 24.85 2.33 8.87
N LYS A 40 23.60 2.62 9.25
CA LYS A 40 23.27 3.60 10.27
C LYS A 40 22.04 3.17 11.06
N LEU A 41 22.07 3.42 12.37
CA LEU A 41 20.93 3.29 13.26
C LEU A 41 20.80 4.53 14.14
N LEU A 42 19.57 5.00 14.29
CA LEU A 42 19.13 6.02 15.23
C LEU A 42 18.39 5.33 16.38
N ASN A 43 18.42 5.94 17.57
CA ASN A 43 17.72 5.47 18.78
C ASN A 43 18.06 4.01 19.18
N ALA A 44 19.23 3.53 18.76
CA ALA A 44 19.75 2.20 19.03
C ALA A 44 21.01 2.26 19.92
N PRO A 45 21.32 1.20 20.71
CA PRO A 45 22.55 1.11 21.50
C PRO A 45 23.80 0.87 20.64
N VAL A 46 23.63 0.58 19.35
CA VAL A 46 24.69 0.40 18.36
C VAL A 46 24.45 1.34 17.18
N LYS A 47 25.53 1.77 16.50
CA LYS A 47 25.45 2.77 15.42
C LYS A 47 25.12 2.18 14.04
N GLU A 48 25.30 0.89 13.87
CA GLU A 48 25.11 0.16 12.62
C GLU A 48 24.75 -1.30 12.95
N LEU A 49 24.17 -2.02 11.99
CA LEU A 49 23.89 -3.45 12.09
C LEU A 49 24.53 -4.16 10.89
N ARG A 50 25.60 -4.92 11.10
CA ARG A 50 26.30 -5.64 10.01
C ARG A 50 25.72 -7.01 9.69
N ASN A 51 25.00 -7.59 10.65
CA ASN A 51 24.38 -8.90 10.64
C ASN A 51 23.39 -8.99 11.82
N TRP A 52 22.87 -10.19 12.11
CA TRP A 52 21.89 -10.40 13.19
C TRP A 52 22.50 -10.57 14.60
N ASP A 53 23.84 -10.59 14.76
CA ASP A 53 24.50 -10.97 16.02
C ASP A 53 24.09 -10.05 17.19
N ALA A 54 23.95 -8.74 16.93
CA ALA A 54 23.53 -7.77 17.95
C ALA A 54 22.08 -7.97 18.43
N LEU A 55 21.31 -8.81 17.73
CA LEU A 55 19.90 -9.12 17.99
C LEU A 55 19.68 -10.60 18.35
N GLU A 56 20.75 -11.38 18.54
CA GLU A 56 20.66 -12.80 18.88
C GLU A 56 19.82 -13.02 20.16
N GLY A 57 18.95 -14.04 20.12
CA GLY A 57 18.08 -14.39 21.26
C GLY A 57 16.90 -13.46 21.48
N LYS A 58 16.74 -12.40 20.67
CA LYS A 58 15.63 -11.45 20.74
C LYS A 58 14.60 -11.71 19.63
N VAL A 59 13.33 -11.43 19.92
CA VAL A 59 12.31 -11.26 18.88
C VAL A 59 12.56 -9.94 18.18
N VAL A 60 12.51 -9.90 16.85
CA VAL A 60 12.60 -8.65 16.09
C VAL A 60 11.30 -8.42 15.34
N VAL A 61 10.68 -7.27 15.60
CA VAL A 61 9.61 -6.71 14.76
C VAL A 61 10.29 -5.77 13.78
N LEU A 62 10.51 -6.26 12.56
CA LEU A 62 11.19 -5.54 11.49
C LEU A 62 10.13 -4.85 10.63
N GLU A 63 10.05 -3.52 10.70
CA GLU A 63 9.04 -2.73 10.01
C GLU A 63 9.67 -1.91 8.88
N PHE A 64 9.19 -2.07 7.65
CA PHE A 64 9.63 -1.24 6.52
C PHE A 64 8.62 -0.13 6.25
N TRP A 65 9.06 1.13 6.31
CA TRP A 65 8.19 2.32 6.33
C TRP A 65 8.76 3.48 5.50
N ALA A 66 7.98 4.56 5.36
CA ALA A 66 8.45 5.81 4.78
C ALA A 66 7.73 7.03 5.37
N THR A 67 8.36 8.21 5.34
CA THR A 67 7.76 9.46 5.85
C THR A 67 6.56 9.93 5.02
N TRP A 68 6.58 9.65 3.71
CA TRP A 68 5.49 9.96 2.77
C TRP A 68 4.40 8.89 2.71
N CYS A 69 4.56 7.77 3.42
CA CYS A 69 3.61 6.66 3.42
C CYS A 69 2.55 6.88 4.50
N GLU A 70 1.42 7.48 4.15
CA GLU A 70 0.31 7.77 5.07
C GLU A 70 -0.15 6.53 5.88
N PRO A 71 -0.38 5.34 5.29
CA PRO A 71 -0.71 4.15 6.08
C PRO A 71 0.40 3.68 7.04
N CYS A 72 1.66 4.01 6.75
CA CYS A 72 2.76 3.75 7.66
C CYS A 72 2.69 4.69 8.87
N VAL A 73 2.44 5.98 8.62
CA VAL A 73 2.30 7.00 9.65
C VAL A 73 1.17 6.66 10.62
N ASP A 74 0.03 6.20 10.10
CA ASP A 74 -1.11 5.77 10.91
C ASP A 74 -0.81 4.53 11.78
N TYR A 75 0.12 3.67 11.34
CA TYR A 75 0.47 2.44 12.05
C TYR A 75 1.54 2.64 13.14
N ILE A 76 2.40 3.67 13.01
CA ILE A 76 3.46 4.00 13.98
C ILE A 76 2.94 4.09 15.43
N PRO A 77 1.81 4.79 15.74
CA PRO A 77 1.27 4.82 17.10
C PRO A 77 0.99 3.44 17.70
N LYS A 78 0.47 2.50 16.91
CA LYS A 78 0.23 1.11 17.35
C LYS A 78 1.55 0.40 17.66
N LEU A 79 2.56 0.56 16.80
CA LEU A 79 3.91 0.02 17.05
C LEU A 79 4.57 0.63 18.30
N ASN A 80 4.37 1.92 18.55
CA ASN A 80 4.87 2.59 19.77
C ASN A 80 4.24 2.02 21.04
N LEU A 81 2.93 1.78 21.04
CA LEU A 81 2.24 1.14 22.17
C LEU A 81 2.77 -0.28 22.43
N LEU A 82 3.07 -1.03 21.38
CA LEU A 82 3.69 -2.34 21.51
C LEU A 82 5.13 -2.23 22.03
N ALA A 83 5.94 -1.32 21.48
CA ALA A 83 7.31 -1.09 21.93
C ALA A 83 7.37 -0.71 23.41
N GLU A 84 6.44 0.14 23.88
CA GLU A 84 6.26 0.46 25.30
C GLU A 84 5.89 -0.78 26.12
N ARG A 85 4.88 -1.53 25.69
CA ARG A 85 4.39 -2.73 26.40
C ARG A 85 5.47 -3.81 26.56
N PHE A 86 6.36 -3.93 25.59
CA PHE A 86 7.46 -4.90 25.58
C PHE A 86 8.79 -4.31 26.06
N ARG A 87 8.80 -3.09 26.61
CA ARG A 87 10.00 -2.46 27.17
C ARG A 87 10.62 -3.38 28.24
N GLY A 88 11.94 -3.55 28.16
CA GLY A 88 12.69 -4.43 29.06
C GLY A 88 12.57 -5.93 28.76
N LYS A 89 11.76 -6.34 27.79
CA LYS A 89 11.71 -7.73 27.29
C LYS A 89 12.69 -7.92 26.13
N PRO A 90 13.07 -9.16 25.77
CA PRO A 90 13.97 -9.40 24.63
C PRO A 90 13.21 -9.27 23.29
N VAL A 91 12.68 -8.08 23.02
CA VAL A 91 12.00 -7.68 21.79
C VAL A 91 12.64 -6.39 21.27
N VAL A 92 12.89 -6.32 19.97
CA VAL A 92 13.37 -5.11 19.30
C VAL A 92 12.40 -4.73 18.19
N PHE A 93 11.93 -3.49 18.21
CA PHE A 93 11.23 -2.86 17.09
C PHE A 93 12.28 -2.15 16.24
N LEU A 94 12.47 -2.60 15.01
CA LEU A 94 13.47 -2.10 14.06
C LEU A 94 12.75 -1.55 12.83
N HIS A 95 12.71 -0.23 12.71
CA HIS A 95 12.06 0.51 11.64
C HIS A 95 13.06 0.84 10.54
N VAL A 96 12.84 0.38 9.32
CA VAL A 96 13.78 0.48 8.19
C VAL A 96 13.16 1.30 7.06
N THR A 97 13.88 2.32 6.59
CA THR A 97 13.52 3.13 5.41
C THR A 97 14.75 3.31 4.51
N ASP A 98 14.50 3.52 3.21
CA ASP A 98 15.51 3.90 2.22
C ASP A 98 15.67 5.43 2.11
N GLU A 99 14.90 6.19 2.88
CA GLU A 99 14.99 7.65 2.94
C GLU A 99 16.27 8.12 3.64
N SER A 100 16.66 9.36 3.36
CA SER A 100 17.84 9.97 3.96
C SER A 100 17.65 10.14 5.48
N GLU A 101 18.76 10.16 6.23
CA GLU A 101 18.69 10.47 7.66
C GLU A 101 18.06 11.86 7.91
N GLU A 102 18.28 12.81 7.01
CA GLU A 102 17.74 14.17 7.11
C GLU A 102 16.20 14.17 7.07
N ASP A 103 15.61 13.52 6.07
CA ASP A 103 14.15 13.38 5.93
C ASP A 103 13.53 12.70 7.16
N VAL A 104 14.18 11.61 7.61
CA VAL A 104 13.76 10.88 8.81
C VAL A 104 13.84 11.77 10.06
N ARG A 105 14.91 12.56 10.22
CA ARG A 105 15.05 13.46 11.37
C ARG A 105 14.03 14.59 11.34
N GLU A 106 13.68 15.12 10.17
CA GLU A 106 12.64 16.12 10.05
C GLU A 106 11.28 15.55 10.46
N PHE A 107 10.95 14.35 9.97
CA PHE A 107 9.74 13.63 10.36
C PHE A 107 9.67 13.38 11.88
N LEU A 108 10.79 12.99 12.49
CA LEU A 108 10.89 12.71 13.92
C LEU A 108 10.71 13.93 14.83
N LYS A 109 10.78 15.17 14.30
CA LYS A 109 10.46 16.37 15.08
C LYS A 109 8.97 16.44 15.43
N LEU A 110 8.11 15.88 14.58
CA LEU A 110 6.66 15.92 14.71
C LEU A 110 6.06 14.57 15.11
N ASN A 111 6.72 13.47 14.74
CA ASN A 111 6.20 12.12 14.92
C ASN A 111 7.16 11.29 15.76
N ARG A 112 6.68 10.72 16.86
CA ARG A 112 7.48 9.83 17.69
C ARG A 112 7.52 8.43 17.08
N ILE A 113 8.71 7.85 16.93
CA ILE A 113 8.91 6.44 16.64
C ILE A 113 9.73 5.82 17.76
N ASP A 114 9.13 4.90 18.51
CA ASP A 114 9.79 4.13 19.56
C ASP A 114 10.43 2.89 18.95
N GLY A 115 11.73 2.70 19.20
CA GLY A 115 12.51 1.60 18.64
C GLY A 115 13.76 2.08 17.90
N TRP A 116 14.43 1.14 17.25
CA TRP A 116 15.61 1.41 16.43
C TRP A 116 15.16 1.86 15.06
N ILE A 117 15.83 2.86 14.48
CA ILE A 117 15.47 3.39 13.16
C ILE A 117 16.69 3.31 12.25
N ALA A 118 16.56 2.65 11.12
CA ALA A 118 17.60 2.50 10.12
C ALA A 118 17.23 3.31 8.86
N PRO A 119 17.75 4.54 8.72
CA PRO A 119 17.66 5.27 7.47
C PRO A 119 18.65 4.71 6.44
N GLU A 120 18.52 5.14 5.18
CA GLU A 120 19.49 4.87 4.12
C GLU A 120 19.72 3.36 3.87
N ALA A 121 18.74 2.52 4.16
CA ALA A 121 18.86 1.08 3.95
C ALA A 121 18.89 0.74 2.45
N ALA A 122 19.83 -0.12 2.07
CA ALA A 122 20.04 -0.47 0.67
C ALA A 122 18.86 -1.27 0.07
N ALA A 123 18.60 -1.10 -1.22
CA ALA A 123 17.51 -1.77 -1.93
C ALA A 123 17.57 -3.31 -1.84
N GLU A 124 18.77 -3.87 -1.67
CA GLU A 124 19.01 -5.30 -1.45
C GLU A 124 18.34 -5.81 -0.17
N VAL A 125 18.29 -5.00 0.89
CA VAL A 125 17.62 -5.34 2.14
C VAL A 125 16.12 -5.46 1.91
N PHE A 126 15.50 -4.45 1.29
CA PHE A 126 14.08 -4.47 0.92
C PHE A 126 13.75 -5.69 0.04
N LYS A 127 14.60 -5.97 -0.95
CA LYS A 127 14.43 -7.13 -1.83
C LYS A 127 14.55 -8.45 -1.09
N ALA A 128 15.54 -8.61 -0.21
CA ALA A 128 15.75 -9.82 0.57
C ALA A 128 14.53 -10.12 1.46
N PHE A 129 13.93 -9.08 2.05
CA PHE A 129 12.73 -9.20 2.87
C PHE A 129 11.42 -9.18 2.08
N ARG A 130 11.45 -9.17 0.74
CA ARG A 130 10.27 -9.16 -0.13
C ARG A 130 9.36 -7.95 0.11
N VAL A 131 9.97 -6.81 0.39
CA VAL A 131 9.27 -5.55 0.59
C VAL A 131 8.91 -4.98 -0.79
N TYR A 132 7.64 -5.11 -1.14
CA TYR A 132 7.11 -4.58 -2.40
C TYR A 132 6.20 -3.38 -2.17
N GLY A 133 5.77 -3.12 -0.94
CA GLY A 133 4.98 -1.96 -0.53
C GLY A 133 5.21 -1.69 0.95
N ARG A 134 4.76 -0.54 1.44
CA ARG A 134 4.88 -0.13 2.85
C ARG A 134 3.49 0.28 3.35
N PRO A 135 3.12 0.03 4.63
CA PRO A 135 3.92 -0.63 5.66
C PRO A 135 4.15 -2.12 5.37
N HIS A 136 5.24 -2.68 5.90
CA HIS A 136 5.56 -4.09 5.74
C HIS A 136 6.31 -4.60 6.97
N THR A 137 5.61 -5.38 7.79
CA THR A 137 6.17 -6.00 8.99
C THR A 137 6.69 -7.41 8.69
N VAL A 138 7.88 -7.72 9.18
CA VAL A 138 8.45 -9.07 9.25
C VAL A 138 8.74 -9.41 10.71
N LEU A 139 8.28 -10.58 11.14
CA LEU A 139 8.52 -11.09 12.49
C LEU A 139 9.68 -12.06 12.44
N ILE A 140 10.69 -11.82 13.28
CA ILE A 140 11.87 -12.69 13.42
C ILE A 140 11.86 -13.26 14.83
N GLY A 141 11.97 -14.59 14.92
CA GLY A 141 12.04 -15.32 16.17
C GLY A 141 13.38 -15.16 16.88
N ARG A 142 13.43 -15.60 18.14
CA ARG A 142 14.65 -15.55 18.98
C ARG A 142 15.80 -16.41 18.44
N ASP A 143 15.48 -17.38 17.60
CA ASP A 143 16.42 -18.25 16.89
C ASP A 143 16.96 -17.62 15.59
N GLY A 144 16.57 -16.38 15.28
CA GLY A 144 16.94 -15.69 14.05
C GLY A 144 16.17 -16.15 12.81
N SER A 145 15.12 -16.96 12.94
CA SER A 145 14.28 -17.40 11.83
C SER A 145 13.10 -16.45 11.57
N VAL A 146 12.64 -16.37 10.32
CA VAL A 146 11.44 -15.61 9.96
C VAL A 146 10.21 -16.33 10.49
N ALA A 147 9.53 -15.76 11.46
CA ALA A 147 8.32 -16.31 12.05
C ALA A 147 7.06 -16.00 11.21
N GLY A 148 7.03 -14.87 10.50
CA GLY A 148 5.89 -14.54 9.62
C GLY A 148 5.80 -13.09 9.21
N PHE A 149 4.70 -12.77 8.52
CA PHE A 149 4.39 -11.44 7.97
C PHE A 149 2.95 -11.11 8.38
N PRO A 150 2.72 -10.27 9.40
CA PRO A 150 1.37 -10.05 9.97
C PRO A 150 0.44 -9.16 9.12
N HIS A 151 0.84 -8.72 7.92
CA HIS A 151 0.02 -7.95 6.96
C HIS A 151 -0.76 -6.77 7.58
N GLY A 152 -0.13 -5.98 8.45
CA GLY A 152 -0.72 -4.77 9.04
C GLY A 152 -1.53 -4.98 10.32
N ASP A 153 -1.63 -6.23 10.82
CA ASP A 153 -2.32 -6.53 12.08
C ASP A 153 -1.42 -7.24 13.09
N LEU A 154 -0.38 -6.54 13.54
CA LEU A 154 0.42 -7.01 14.69
C LEU A 154 -0.28 -6.65 16.00
N ASP A 155 -0.57 -7.63 16.84
CA ASP A 155 -1.08 -7.41 18.18
C ASP A 155 -0.08 -7.86 19.26
N ALA A 156 -0.38 -7.54 20.51
CA ALA A 156 0.48 -7.91 21.64
C ALA A 156 0.49 -9.42 21.87
N GLU A 157 -0.59 -10.14 21.54
CA GLU A 157 -0.66 -11.59 21.70
C GLU A 157 0.35 -12.29 20.81
N THR A 158 0.42 -11.90 19.53
CA THR A 158 1.40 -12.40 18.57
C THR A 158 2.84 -12.21 19.05
N VAL A 159 3.17 -11.04 19.60
CA VAL A 159 4.51 -10.77 20.16
C VAL A 159 4.79 -11.62 21.42
N MET A 160 3.78 -11.86 22.27
CA MET A 160 3.90 -12.75 23.43
C MET A 160 4.10 -14.21 23.02
N GLU A 161 3.37 -14.69 22.01
CA GLU A 161 3.52 -16.04 21.45
C GLU A 161 4.93 -16.26 20.89
N LEU A 162 5.46 -15.27 20.15
CA LEU A 162 6.83 -15.30 19.65
C LEU A 162 7.87 -15.36 20.77
N LEU A 163 7.68 -14.55 21.83
CA LEU A 163 8.56 -14.55 23.00
C LEU A 163 8.55 -15.89 23.73
N ALA A 164 7.38 -16.52 23.86
CA ALA A 164 7.21 -17.81 24.50
C ALA A 164 7.75 -18.98 23.66
N GLY A 165 8.16 -18.75 22.41
CA GLY A 165 8.46 -19.82 21.46
C GLY A 165 7.23 -20.66 21.12
N GLN A 166 6.04 -20.15 21.45
CA GLN A 166 4.74 -20.80 21.32
C GLN A 166 3.96 -20.29 20.11
N TYR A 167 4.60 -19.48 19.25
CA TYR A 167 4.05 -19.15 17.94
C TYR A 167 3.96 -20.43 17.12
N THR A 168 2.88 -21.17 17.37
CA THR A 168 2.48 -22.32 16.59
C THR A 168 2.20 -21.79 15.21
N ARG A 169 2.66 -22.56 14.23
CA ARG A 169 2.43 -22.37 12.81
C ARG A 169 0.92 -22.25 12.56
N LYS A 170 0.30 -21.09 12.83
CA LYS A 170 -0.96 -20.72 12.19
C LYS A 170 -0.61 -20.77 10.71
N GLU A 171 -1.28 -21.65 9.98
CA GLU A 171 -1.28 -21.64 8.53
C GLU A 171 -1.92 -20.33 8.06
N THR A 172 -1.23 -19.21 8.28
CA THR A 172 -1.23 -18.15 7.30
C THR A 172 -0.70 -18.81 6.05
N ARG A 173 -1.59 -19.10 5.09
CA ARG A 173 -1.22 -19.55 3.76
C ARG A 173 -0.01 -18.73 3.33
N GLU A 174 1.17 -19.34 3.31
CA GLU A 174 2.30 -18.69 2.67
C GLU A 174 1.83 -18.36 1.26
N PRO A 175 2.11 -17.15 0.72
CA PRO A 175 1.95 -16.95 -0.70
C PRO A 175 2.82 -18.02 -1.35
N VAL A 176 2.17 -18.95 -2.06
CA VAL A 176 2.85 -19.88 -2.96
C VAL A 176 3.54 -19.01 -3.99
N LEU A 177 4.79 -18.66 -3.71
CA LEU A 177 5.72 -18.24 -4.72
C LEU A 177 5.98 -19.49 -5.54
N SER A 178 5.29 -19.60 -6.67
CA SER A 178 5.67 -20.60 -7.65
C SER A 178 7.10 -20.26 -8.07
N THR A 179 8.00 -21.17 -7.75
CA THR A 179 9.32 -21.25 -8.35
C THR A 179 9.11 -21.64 -9.80
N GLY A 180 8.83 -20.64 -10.62
CA GLY A 180 8.69 -20.77 -12.05
C GLY A 180 8.81 -19.37 -12.62
N ALA A 181 9.55 -19.20 -13.70
CA ALA A 181 9.60 -17.98 -14.46
C ALA A 181 8.19 -17.65 -14.99
N ALA A 182 7.33 -17.03 -14.17
CA ALA A 182 6.02 -16.57 -14.58
C ALA A 182 6.19 -15.19 -15.21
N LEU A 183 6.21 -15.20 -16.55
CA LEU A 183 5.67 -14.12 -17.35
C LEU A 183 4.29 -13.78 -16.76
N ALA A 184 4.09 -12.57 -16.22
CA ALA A 184 2.80 -11.97 -15.86
C ALA A 184 1.65 -12.91 -15.42
N GLU A 185 1.26 -12.90 -14.14
CA GLU A 185 0.03 -13.54 -13.65
C GLU A 185 -1.16 -12.57 -13.76
N PHE A 186 -2.27 -13.00 -14.37
CA PHE A 186 -3.56 -12.33 -14.30
C PHE A 186 -4.67 -13.38 -14.13
N TYR A 187 -5.36 -13.33 -13.00
CA TYR A 187 -6.50 -14.16 -12.65
C TYR A 187 -7.66 -13.27 -12.25
N LEU A 188 -8.84 -13.60 -12.75
CA LEU A 188 -10.07 -12.89 -12.49
C LEU A 188 -11.23 -13.89 -12.48
N ALA A 189 -11.99 -13.91 -11.39
CA ALA A 189 -13.20 -14.70 -11.28
C ALA A 189 -14.29 -13.90 -10.55
N ARG A 190 -15.56 -14.17 -10.87
CA ARG A 190 -16.68 -13.61 -10.09
C ARG A 190 -16.57 -14.10 -8.64
N SER A 191 -16.76 -13.19 -7.71
CA SER A 191 -16.65 -13.48 -6.28
C SER A 191 -18.01 -13.76 -5.66
N GLU A 192 -18.03 -14.69 -4.71
CA GLU A 192 -19.16 -14.93 -3.80
C GLU A 192 -18.98 -14.24 -2.44
N ALA A 193 -17.86 -13.52 -2.24
CA ALA A 193 -17.57 -12.82 -1.00
C ALA A 193 -18.54 -11.65 -0.79
N HIS A 194 -19.11 -11.57 0.41
CA HIS A 194 -20.06 -10.52 0.80
C HIS A 194 -19.38 -9.27 1.38
N SER A 195 -18.06 -9.34 1.61
CA SER A 195 -17.20 -8.24 2.07
C SER A 195 -15.87 -8.27 1.32
N GLY A 196 -15.48 -7.14 0.73
CA GLY A 196 -14.27 -7.06 -0.08
C GLY A 196 -13.00 -6.89 0.74
N THR A 197 -11.91 -7.54 0.33
CA THR A 197 -10.56 -7.30 0.86
C THR A 197 -9.59 -7.09 -0.29
N ALA A 198 -8.57 -6.26 -0.11
CA ALA A 198 -7.61 -5.93 -1.15
C ALA A 198 -6.19 -5.75 -0.59
N GLN A 199 -5.21 -6.22 -1.34
CA GLN A 199 -3.79 -6.01 -1.13
C GLN A 199 -3.17 -5.49 -2.42
N TYR A 200 -2.45 -4.37 -2.32
CA TYR A 200 -1.87 -3.67 -3.45
C TYR A 200 -0.34 -3.69 -3.41
N GLY A 201 0.28 -3.67 -4.57
CA GLY A 201 1.71 -3.43 -4.74
C GLY A 201 2.00 -2.71 -6.07
N PRO A 202 3.24 -2.27 -6.32
CA PRO A 202 3.64 -1.51 -7.51
C PRO A 202 3.36 -2.24 -8.82
N ALA A 203 3.35 -3.58 -8.78
CA ALA A 203 3.16 -4.47 -9.91
C ALA A 203 2.20 -5.63 -9.59
N SER A 204 1.41 -5.52 -8.53
CA SER A 204 0.54 -6.60 -8.06
C SER A 204 -0.76 -6.09 -7.45
N LEU A 205 -1.84 -6.84 -7.65
CA LEU A 205 -3.13 -6.66 -6.98
C LEU A 205 -3.62 -8.04 -6.57
N THR A 206 -3.98 -8.23 -5.31
CA THR A 206 -4.73 -9.41 -4.86
C THR A 206 -5.96 -8.92 -4.12
N ALA A 207 -7.14 -9.31 -4.57
CA ALA A 207 -8.39 -8.89 -3.97
C ALA A 207 -9.40 -10.04 -3.96
N SER A 208 -10.30 -10.00 -2.98
CA SER A 208 -11.49 -10.84 -2.92
C SER A 208 -12.70 -9.93 -2.79
N GLY A 209 -13.77 -10.19 -3.54
CA GLY A 209 -15.00 -9.39 -3.48
C GLY A 209 -14.86 -7.92 -3.89
N MET A 210 -13.95 -7.60 -4.83
CA MET A 210 -13.68 -6.23 -5.26
C MET A 210 -14.45 -5.86 -6.54
N SER A 211 -15.01 -4.65 -6.61
CA SER A 211 -15.59 -4.14 -7.86
C SER A 211 -14.50 -3.78 -8.88
N LEU A 212 -14.82 -3.88 -10.17
CA LEU A 212 -13.88 -3.50 -11.23
C LEU A 212 -13.57 -1.98 -11.21
N GLU A 213 -14.47 -1.15 -10.70
CA GLU A 213 -14.20 0.29 -10.55
C GLU A 213 -13.01 0.53 -9.62
N TYR A 214 -13.01 -0.08 -8.43
CA TYR A 214 -11.87 0.01 -7.50
C TYR A 214 -10.57 -0.57 -8.07
N ALA A 215 -10.65 -1.66 -8.84
CA ALA A 215 -9.48 -2.21 -9.51
C ALA A 215 -8.92 -1.24 -10.56
N LEU A 216 -9.77 -0.50 -11.26
CA LEU A 216 -9.38 0.50 -12.25
C LEU A 216 -8.88 1.79 -11.61
N GLU A 217 -9.43 2.22 -10.47
CA GLU A 217 -8.88 3.33 -9.67
C GLU A 217 -7.46 2.99 -9.19
N TRP A 218 -7.21 1.77 -8.69
CA TRP A 218 -5.84 1.33 -8.39
C TRP A 218 -4.91 1.37 -9.62
N LEU A 219 -5.44 1.03 -10.80
CA LEU A 219 -4.65 0.98 -12.02
C LEU A 219 -4.28 2.38 -12.55
N TYR A 220 -5.23 3.32 -12.47
CA TYR A 220 -5.15 4.65 -13.08
C TYR A 220 -4.79 5.78 -12.11
N GLY A 221 -4.90 5.54 -10.80
CA GLY A 221 -4.87 6.58 -9.77
C GLY A 221 -6.22 7.27 -9.65
N GLU A 222 -6.22 8.57 -9.35
CA GLU A 222 -7.43 9.39 -9.32
C GLU A 222 -8.19 9.31 -10.67
N VAL A 223 -9.44 8.85 -10.60
CA VAL A 223 -10.39 8.81 -11.72
C VAL A 223 -11.59 9.69 -11.36
N ASP A 224 -11.74 10.79 -12.10
CA ASP A 224 -12.85 11.72 -11.87
C ASP A 224 -14.20 11.08 -12.25
N ARG A 225 -14.21 10.30 -13.34
CA ARG A 225 -15.43 9.71 -13.90
C ARG A 225 -15.21 8.38 -14.61
N PHE A 226 -16.12 7.44 -14.37
CA PHE A 226 -16.29 6.25 -15.20
C PHE A 226 -17.43 6.47 -16.21
N ASP A 227 -17.17 6.24 -17.49
CA ASP A 227 -18.20 6.18 -18.55
C ASP A 227 -18.39 4.72 -18.96
N ILE A 228 -19.37 4.07 -18.34
CA ILE A 228 -19.67 2.66 -18.52
C ILE A 228 -20.74 2.52 -19.59
N LYS A 229 -20.37 1.97 -20.76
CA LYS A 229 -21.34 1.69 -21.82
C LYS A 229 -22.32 0.59 -21.36
N PRO A 230 -23.58 0.61 -21.82
CA PRO A 230 -24.57 -0.40 -21.43
C PRO A 230 -24.09 -1.85 -21.62
N SER A 231 -23.26 -2.11 -22.64
CA SER A 231 -22.70 -3.44 -22.89
C SER A 231 -21.74 -3.95 -21.81
N ALA A 232 -21.15 -3.06 -21.02
CA ALA A 232 -20.23 -3.39 -19.93
C ALA A 232 -20.89 -3.32 -18.54
N ALA A 233 -22.07 -2.71 -18.40
CA ALA A 233 -22.69 -2.40 -17.10
C ALA A 233 -22.82 -3.62 -16.17
N GLY A 234 -23.18 -4.80 -16.72
CA GLY A 234 -23.32 -6.03 -15.93
C GLY A 234 -22.00 -6.59 -15.37
N GLU A 235 -20.86 -6.26 -15.96
CA GLU A 235 -19.55 -6.62 -15.37
C GLU A 235 -19.18 -5.64 -14.25
N LEU A 236 -19.45 -4.34 -14.42
CA LEU A 236 -19.10 -3.32 -13.42
C LEU A 236 -19.95 -3.41 -12.15
N SER A 237 -21.19 -3.91 -12.25
CA SER A 237 -22.06 -4.15 -11.09
C SER A 237 -21.69 -5.41 -10.29
N SER A 238 -20.66 -6.14 -10.69
CA SER A 238 -20.26 -7.41 -10.07
C SER A 238 -18.99 -7.27 -9.22
N SER A 239 -18.81 -8.20 -8.29
CA SER A 239 -17.60 -8.31 -7.47
C SER A 239 -16.71 -9.45 -7.97
N TYR A 240 -15.39 -9.28 -7.87
CA TYR A 240 -14.40 -10.21 -8.39
C TYR A 240 -13.31 -10.55 -7.39
N ASP A 241 -12.85 -11.80 -7.46
CA ASP A 241 -11.58 -12.21 -6.92
C ASP A 241 -10.51 -11.97 -7.99
N ILE A 242 -9.54 -11.13 -7.66
CA ILE A 242 -8.52 -10.65 -8.59
C ILE A 242 -7.16 -11.07 -8.07
N ARG A 243 -6.32 -11.64 -8.95
CA ARG A 243 -4.90 -11.81 -8.66
C ARG A 243 -4.09 -11.42 -9.88
N PHE A 244 -3.35 -10.34 -9.76
CA PHE A 244 -2.48 -9.81 -10.78
C PHE A 244 -1.07 -9.68 -10.21
N ARG A 245 -0.06 -10.13 -10.96
CA ARG A 245 1.35 -9.96 -10.62
C ARG A 245 2.20 -9.80 -11.88
N LEU A 246 3.04 -8.78 -11.91
CA LEU A 246 4.17 -8.69 -12.84
C LEU A 246 5.49 -8.75 -12.06
N PRO A 247 6.59 -9.19 -12.70
CA PRO A 247 7.92 -8.88 -12.21
C PRO A 247 8.05 -7.37 -11.98
N VAL A 248 8.65 -6.96 -10.85
CA VAL A 248 8.82 -5.54 -10.49
C VAL A 248 9.56 -4.76 -11.58
N SER A 249 10.49 -5.39 -12.30
CA SER A 249 11.18 -4.81 -13.47
C SER A 249 10.24 -4.42 -14.62
N ARG A 250 9.00 -4.92 -14.62
CA ARG A 250 7.92 -4.59 -15.56
C ARG A 250 6.76 -3.84 -14.89
N ALA A 251 6.94 -3.28 -13.70
CA ALA A 251 5.92 -2.50 -13.01
C ALA A 251 5.35 -1.36 -13.88
N GLY A 252 6.21 -0.71 -14.69
CA GLY A 252 5.78 0.31 -15.65
C GLY A 252 4.82 -0.20 -16.74
N GLN A 253 4.72 -1.51 -16.95
CA GLN A 253 3.80 -2.15 -17.89
C GLN A 253 2.51 -2.64 -17.20
N LYS A 254 2.31 -2.38 -15.89
CA LYS A 254 1.15 -2.88 -15.13
C LYS A 254 -0.18 -2.61 -15.83
N LYS A 255 -0.34 -1.39 -16.34
CA LYS A 255 -1.54 -0.95 -17.04
C LYS A 255 -1.80 -1.79 -18.29
N GLU A 256 -0.81 -1.95 -19.14
CA GLU A 256 -0.94 -2.72 -20.38
C GLU A 256 -1.37 -4.17 -20.12
N PHE A 257 -0.71 -4.86 -19.19
CA PHE A 257 -1.02 -6.25 -18.88
C PHE A 257 -2.36 -6.43 -18.18
N PHE A 258 -2.71 -5.52 -17.25
CA PHE A 258 -3.99 -5.59 -16.56
C PHE A 258 -5.16 -5.40 -17.53
N LEU A 259 -5.05 -4.43 -18.45
CA LEU A 259 -6.07 -4.18 -19.46
C LEU A 259 -6.21 -5.33 -20.46
N LYS A 260 -5.09 -5.93 -20.91
CA LYS A 260 -5.11 -7.16 -21.72
C LYS A 260 -5.78 -8.33 -20.99
N GLY A 261 -5.60 -8.42 -19.68
CA GLY A 261 -6.28 -9.39 -18.82
C GLY A 261 -7.79 -9.18 -18.81
N LEU A 262 -8.26 -7.96 -18.57
CA LEU A 262 -9.69 -7.62 -18.63
C LEU A 262 -10.31 -7.88 -20.01
N GLU A 263 -9.59 -7.55 -21.09
CA GLU A 263 -10.04 -7.84 -22.46
C GLU A 263 -10.15 -9.34 -22.70
N SER A 264 -9.16 -10.13 -22.28
CA SER A 264 -9.14 -11.57 -22.50
C SER A 264 -10.15 -12.32 -21.61
N SER A 265 -10.32 -11.89 -20.37
CA SER A 265 -11.20 -12.57 -19.40
C SER A 265 -12.67 -12.18 -19.54
N LEU A 266 -12.96 -10.90 -19.82
CA LEU A 266 -14.33 -10.35 -19.81
C LEU A 266 -14.74 -9.71 -21.14
N GLY A 267 -13.85 -9.63 -22.13
CA GLY A 267 -14.10 -8.89 -23.37
C GLY A 267 -14.18 -7.37 -23.18
N LEU A 268 -13.68 -6.85 -22.05
CA LEU A 268 -13.77 -5.42 -21.74
C LEU A 268 -12.65 -4.65 -22.42
N ARG A 269 -13.01 -3.53 -23.04
CA ARG A 269 -12.07 -2.49 -23.46
C ARG A 269 -12.18 -1.30 -22.53
N VAL A 270 -11.03 -0.87 -22.04
CA VAL A 270 -10.90 0.26 -21.11
C VAL A 270 -9.90 1.26 -21.67
N SER A 271 -10.28 2.52 -21.71
CA SER A 271 -9.41 3.63 -22.13
C SER A 271 -9.51 4.78 -21.13
N ARG A 272 -8.40 5.52 -20.95
CA ARG A 272 -8.39 6.79 -20.23
C ARG A 272 -8.31 7.92 -21.26
N THR A 273 -9.18 8.91 -21.11
CA THR A 273 -9.14 10.14 -21.88
C THR A 273 -9.27 11.34 -20.95
N GLU A 274 -8.67 12.45 -21.33
CA GLU A 274 -8.95 13.74 -20.70
C GLU A 274 -10.02 14.45 -21.53
N ARG A 275 -11.11 14.86 -20.88
CA ARG A 275 -12.17 15.62 -21.54
C ARG A 275 -12.66 16.72 -20.63
N GLU A 276 -13.08 17.82 -21.23
CA GLU A 276 -13.83 18.82 -20.49
C GLU A 276 -15.23 18.29 -20.21
N GLY A 277 -15.65 18.38 -18.95
CA GLY A 277 -16.96 17.94 -18.50
C GLY A 277 -17.46 18.84 -17.39
N GLU A 278 -18.79 18.96 -17.32
CA GLU A 278 -19.42 19.56 -16.16
C GLU A 278 -19.25 18.65 -14.95
N VAL A 279 -18.80 19.24 -13.85
CA VAL A 279 -18.72 18.59 -12.55
C VAL A 279 -19.26 19.51 -11.49
N TYR A 280 -19.60 18.95 -10.34
CA TYR A 280 -19.74 19.77 -9.16
C TYR A 280 -18.38 20.06 -8.57
N VAL A 281 -18.20 21.29 -8.11
CA VAL A 281 -17.03 21.71 -7.39
C VAL A 281 -17.47 22.23 -6.04
N LEU A 282 -16.95 21.61 -4.99
CA LEU A 282 -17.12 22.03 -3.61
C LEU A 282 -16.09 23.12 -3.34
N LYS A 283 -16.56 24.32 -2.96
CA LYS A 283 -15.71 25.49 -2.69
C LYS A 283 -16.10 26.14 -1.39
N LYS A 284 -15.14 26.82 -0.75
CA LYS A 284 -15.46 27.78 0.30
C LYS A 284 -16.26 28.95 -0.27
N MET A 285 -17.26 29.43 0.46
CA MET A 285 -17.97 30.65 0.10
C MET A 285 -17.03 31.88 0.17
N PRO A 286 -17.06 32.78 -0.82
CA PRO A 286 -16.24 34.00 -0.79
C PRO A 286 -16.56 34.86 0.44
N GLY A 287 -15.53 35.16 1.25
CA GLY A 287 -15.65 36.06 2.42
C GLY A 287 -16.45 35.52 3.61
N GLY A 288 -16.93 34.27 3.55
CA GLY A 288 -17.65 33.62 4.66
C GLY A 288 -16.74 32.74 5.53
N PRO A 289 -17.02 32.59 6.83
CA PRO A 289 -16.35 31.61 7.67
C PRO A 289 -16.73 30.20 7.23
N ILE A 290 -15.87 29.22 7.53
CA ILE A 290 -16.26 27.82 7.45
C ILE A 290 -16.83 27.44 8.81
N ASN A 291 -18.04 26.92 8.79
CA ASN A 291 -18.82 26.63 9.99
C ASN A 291 -18.53 25.19 10.46
N VAL A 292 -17.27 24.91 10.71
CA VAL A 292 -16.79 23.62 11.22
C VAL A 292 -15.85 23.83 12.39
N LYS A 293 -15.69 22.79 13.21
CA LYS A 293 -14.77 22.85 14.34
C LYS A 293 -13.40 22.34 13.91
N GLU A 294 -12.38 23.18 13.99
CA GLU A 294 -11.00 22.74 13.78
C GLU A 294 -10.57 21.71 14.82
N ARG A 295 -9.79 20.73 14.37
CA ARG A 295 -9.17 19.70 15.19
C ARG A 295 -7.66 19.82 15.09
N ARG A 296 -6.97 19.42 16.15
CA ARG A 296 -5.50 19.31 16.15
C ARG A 296 -5.00 17.98 15.61
N GLU A 297 -5.86 16.96 15.67
CA GLU A 297 -5.53 15.58 15.30
C GLU A 297 -6.39 15.17 14.11
N TYR A 298 -5.74 14.55 13.13
CA TYR A 298 -6.41 13.83 12.06
C TYR A 298 -7.09 12.58 12.62
N GLY A 299 -8.15 12.15 11.96
CA GLY A 299 -8.97 11.01 12.31
C GLY A 299 -9.66 10.49 11.07
N GLY A 300 -10.98 10.37 11.10
CA GLY A 300 -11.72 9.76 9.99
C GLY A 300 -13.13 10.30 9.84
N ALA A 301 -13.92 9.59 9.05
CA ALA A 301 -15.35 9.81 8.97
C ALA A 301 -16.09 8.49 9.08
N GLU A 302 -17.26 8.54 9.70
CA GLU A 302 -18.18 7.42 9.84
C GLU A 302 -19.50 7.77 9.15
N LEU A 303 -20.10 6.80 8.47
CA LEU A 303 -21.38 6.96 7.80
C LEU A 303 -22.45 6.20 8.58
N ASN A 304 -23.35 6.95 9.21
CA ASN A 304 -24.48 6.43 9.97
C ASN A 304 -25.78 6.73 9.21
N GLY A 305 -26.08 5.89 8.21
CA GLY A 305 -27.22 6.07 7.33
C GLY A 305 -27.06 7.28 6.40
N ALA A 306 -27.89 8.32 6.60
CA ALA A 306 -27.81 9.57 5.86
C ALA A 306 -26.77 10.55 6.45
N VAL A 307 -26.33 10.32 7.69
CA VAL A 307 -25.44 11.23 8.42
C VAL A 307 -23.99 10.85 8.20
N LEU A 308 -23.21 11.79 7.66
CA LEU A 308 -21.75 11.72 7.60
C LEU A 308 -21.18 12.42 8.84
N GLU A 309 -20.61 11.66 9.76
CA GLU A 309 -19.89 12.19 10.92
C GLU A 309 -18.39 12.25 10.60
N VAL A 310 -17.83 13.46 10.53
CA VAL A 310 -16.40 13.67 10.29
C VAL A 310 -15.73 14.11 11.57
N LYS A 311 -14.71 13.37 12.00
CA LYS A 311 -13.94 13.61 13.23
C LYS A 311 -12.45 13.58 12.90
N GLY A 312 -11.96 14.65 12.30
CA GLY A 312 -10.55 14.82 11.99
C GLY A 312 -10.18 14.61 10.52
N SER A 313 -11.05 14.97 9.57
CA SER A 313 -10.74 14.89 8.13
C SER A 313 -11.07 16.19 7.40
N GLY A 314 -10.58 16.32 6.17
CA GLY A 314 -10.89 17.44 5.27
C GLY A 314 -12.23 17.29 4.56
N PHE A 315 -12.49 18.15 3.58
CA PHE A 315 -13.72 18.09 2.78
C PHE A 315 -13.66 17.08 1.62
N GLY A 316 -12.51 16.46 1.36
CA GLY A 316 -12.40 15.37 0.38
C GLY A 316 -13.33 14.21 0.68
N VAL A 317 -13.52 13.86 1.96
CA VAL A 317 -14.49 12.81 2.36
C VAL A 317 -15.93 13.22 2.08
N LEU A 318 -16.27 14.49 2.31
CA LEU A 318 -17.56 15.04 1.96
C LEU A 318 -17.76 15.07 0.43
N ALA A 319 -16.75 15.45 -0.34
CA ALA A 319 -16.79 15.41 -1.81
C ALA A 319 -17.04 13.99 -2.34
N SER A 320 -16.35 12.98 -1.79
CA SER A 320 -16.59 11.57 -2.11
C SER A 320 -18.02 11.15 -1.81
N ARG A 321 -18.55 11.54 -0.63
CA ARG A 321 -19.93 11.23 -0.28
C ARG A 321 -20.95 11.92 -1.20
N LEU A 322 -20.71 13.19 -1.56
CA LEU A 322 -21.54 13.92 -2.51
C LEU A 322 -21.52 13.27 -3.89
N LYS A 323 -20.37 12.77 -4.35
CA LYS A 323 -20.24 12.03 -5.62
C LYS A 323 -21.13 10.79 -5.64
N GLU A 324 -21.19 10.04 -4.54
CA GLU A 324 -22.07 8.87 -4.42
C GLU A 324 -23.56 9.23 -4.52
N VAL A 325 -23.98 10.27 -3.80
CA VAL A 325 -25.39 10.71 -3.74
C VAL A 325 -25.84 11.32 -5.07
N LEU A 326 -25.02 12.21 -5.64
CA LEU A 326 -25.32 12.94 -6.87
C LEU A 326 -25.13 12.09 -8.13
N ARG A 327 -24.34 11.00 -8.04
CA ARG A 327 -23.91 10.18 -9.19
C ARG A 327 -23.24 10.99 -10.29
N GLU A 328 -22.60 12.09 -9.91
CA GLU A 328 -21.83 12.98 -10.76
C GLU A 328 -20.48 13.27 -10.07
N PRO A 329 -19.40 13.56 -10.81
CA PRO A 329 -18.12 13.89 -10.19
C PRO A 329 -18.23 15.14 -9.31
N VAL A 330 -17.57 15.09 -8.15
CA VAL A 330 -17.47 16.19 -7.20
C VAL A 330 -16.00 16.41 -6.86
N LEU A 331 -15.49 17.60 -7.15
CA LEU A 331 -14.11 17.97 -6.85
C LEU A 331 -14.06 18.84 -5.58
N ASP A 332 -13.18 18.50 -4.65
CA ASP A 332 -12.85 19.38 -3.53
C ASP A 332 -11.86 20.47 -3.98
N GLU A 333 -12.37 21.69 -4.20
CA GLU A 333 -11.58 22.90 -4.40
C GLU A 333 -11.80 23.90 -3.26
N THR A 334 -12.10 23.41 -2.06
CA THR A 334 -12.26 24.26 -0.87
C THR A 334 -10.94 24.96 -0.52
N LYS A 335 -9.81 24.28 -0.79
CA LYS A 335 -8.44 24.69 -0.41
C LYS A 335 -8.24 24.80 1.10
N GLU A 336 -9.00 23.99 1.84
CA GLU A 336 -9.04 24.04 3.29
C GLU A 336 -8.26 22.86 3.86
N PRO A 337 -7.23 23.11 4.68
CA PRO A 337 -6.27 22.07 5.05
C PRO A 337 -6.82 21.06 6.06
N GLY A 338 -7.91 21.41 6.78
CA GLY A 338 -8.39 20.60 7.90
C GLY A 338 -7.31 20.39 8.98
N PRO A 339 -7.45 19.38 9.85
CA PRO A 339 -8.60 18.48 9.95
C PRO A 339 -9.78 19.13 10.67
N TYR A 340 -11.00 18.78 10.26
CA TYR A 340 -12.23 19.34 10.82
C TYR A 340 -13.09 18.28 11.51
N GLU A 341 -13.91 18.73 12.45
CA GLU A 341 -15.01 18.01 13.07
C GLU A 341 -16.32 18.67 12.63
N TYR A 342 -17.16 17.90 11.94
CA TYR A 342 -18.47 18.33 11.46
C TYR A 342 -19.37 17.12 11.21
N GLU A 343 -20.67 17.36 11.25
CA GLU A 343 -21.68 16.38 10.83
C GLU A 343 -22.43 16.96 9.65
N PHE A 344 -22.73 16.11 8.67
CA PHE A 344 -23.46 16.52 7.48
C PHE A 344 -24.47 15.45 7.10
N GLU A 345 -25.75 15.78 7.20
CA GLU A 345 -26.85 14.88 6.87
C GLU A 345 -27.26 15.05 5.40
N LEU A 346 -27.22 13.95 4.65
CA LEU A 346 -27.59 13.90 3.24
C LEU A 346 -28.86 13.06 3.07
N ASP A 347 -30.00 13.71 3.25
CA ASP A 347 -31.35 13.13 3.13
C ASP A 347 -31.96 13.30 1.71
N SER A 348 -31.31 14.08 0.85
CA SER A 348 -31.78 14.42 -0.49
C SER A 348 -30.67 14.27 -1.53
N ALA A 349 -31.06 13.90 -2.75
CA ALA A 349 -30.18 13.90 -3.93
C ALA A 349 -30.39 15.14 -4.82
N ASP A 350 -31.23 16.11 -4.41
CA ASP A 350 -31.41 17.37 -5.15
C ASP A 350 -30.19 18.29 -4.97
N PRO A 351 -29.43 18.60 -6.05
CA PRO A 351 -28.23 19.43 -5.94
C PRO A 351 -28.48 20.81 -5.35
N LYS A 352 -29.67 21.40 -5.56
CA LYS A 352 -30.01 22.73 -5.01
C LYS A 352 -30.25 22.67 -3.50
N ALA A 353 -30.94 21.63 -3.03
CA ALA A 353 -31.14 21.39 -1.61
C ALA A 353 -29.80 21.15 -0.90
N ILE A 354 -28.92 20.34 -1.51
CA ILE A 354 -27.57 20.07 -1.02
C ILE A 354 -26.74 21.36 -0.96
N ASP A 355 -26.72 22.16 -2.03
CA ASP A 355 -25.97 23.43 -2.05
C ASP A 355 -26.46 24.39 -0.96
N ALA A 356 -27.79 24.53 -0.80
CA ALA A 356 -28.35 25.37 0.26
C ALA A 356 -27.98 24.87 1.67
N LEU A 357 -27.91 23.54 1.86
CA LEU A 357 -27.50 22.93 3.12
C LEU A 357 -26.01 23.18 3.40
N LEU A 358 -25.14 22.96 2.42
CA LEU A 358 -23.69 23.21 2.50
C LEU A 358 -23.40 24.67 2.86
N GLN A 359 -24.11 25.61 2.23
CA GLN A 359 -23.93 27.04 2.50
C GLN A 359 -24.35 27.38 3.92
N ARG A 360 -25.49 26.85 4.37
CA ARG A 360 -26.03 27.12 5.70
C ARG A 360 -25.21 26.48 6.82
N GLN A 361 -24.81 25.22 6.67
CA GLN A 361 -24.19 24.43 7.74
C GLN A 361 -22.68 24.52 7.76
N LEU A 362 -22.01 24.57 6.60
CA LEU A 362 -20.55 24.47 6.52
C LEU A 362 -19.88 25.71 5.93
N GLY A 363 -20.64 26.66 5.38
CA GLY A 363 -20.08 27.81 4.66
C GLY A 363 -19.44 27.41 3.33
N LEU A 364 -19.87 26.27 2.77
CA LEU A 364 -19.40 25.73 1.50
C LEU A 364 -20.45 25.92 0.42
N LYS A 365 -20.00 26.00 -0.83
CA LYS A 365 -20.84 26.09 -2.01
C LYS A 365 -20.55 24.93 -2.93
N LEU A 366 -21.62 24.32 -3.44
CA LEU A 366 -21.56 23.33 -4.51
C LEU A 366 -21.94 24.01 -5.82
N ALA A 367 -21.01 24.09 -6.76
CA ALA A 367 -21.24 24.77 -8.03
C ALA A 367 -20.93 23.84 -9.20
N ARG A 368 -21.82 23.81 -10.20
CA ARG A 368 -21.48 23.21 -11.50
C ARG A 368 -20.46 24.06 -12.22
N GLN A 369 -19.36 23.46 -12.62
CA GLN A 369 -18.31 24.11 -13.40
C GLN A 369 -17.72 23.14 -14.42
N LEU A 370 -17.25 23.68 -15.53
CA LEU A 370 -16.48 22.91 -16.50
C LEU A 370 -15.07 22.68 -15.95
N ARG A 371 -14.62 21.43 -15.98
CA ARG A 371 -13.27 21.02 -15.59
C ARG A 371 -12.71 20.00 -16.57
N LYS A 372 -11.38 19.94 -16.64
CA LYS A 372 -10.69 18.83 -17.30
C LYS A 372 -10.80 17.63 -16.38
N LEU A 373 -11.37 16.55 -16.90
CA LEU A 373 -11.63 15.32 -16.17
C LEU A 373 -10.81 14.20 -16.77
N THR A 374 -10.22 13.41 -15.89
CA THR A 374 -9.77 12.05 -16.18
C THR A 374 -11.00 11.15 -16.26
N VAL A 375 -11.38 10.79 -17.49
CA VAL A 375 -12.50 9.89 -17.76
C VAL A 375 -11.96 8.52 -18.16
N VAL A 376 -12.38 7.49 -17.44
CA VAL A 376 -12.14 6.09 -17.80
C VAL A 376 -13.39 5.55 -18.51
N GLU A 377 -13.27 5.31 -19.81
CA GLU A 377 -14.34 4.74 -20.62
C GLU A 377 -14.24 3.22 -20.63
N ILE A 378 -15.36 2.53 -20.43
CA ILE A 378 -15.43 1.07 -20.36
C ILE A 378 -16.53 0.56 -21.28
N SER A 379 -16.18 -0.39 -22.16
CA SER A 379 -17.12 -0.98 -23.10
C SER A 379 -16.85 -2.47 -23.31
N LYS A 380 -17.89 -3.23 -23.68
CA LYS A 380 -17.77 -4.61 -24.14
C LYS A 380 -18.19 -4.65 -25.61
N PRO A 381 -17.25 -4.78 -26.56
CA PRO A 381 -17.59 -4.88 -27.99
C PRO A 381 -18.37 -6.17 -28.25
N ALA A 382 -19.25 -6.16 -29.24
CA ALA A 382 -19.86 -7.39 -29.74
C ALA A 382 -18.77 -8.35 -30.25
N ALA A 383 -18.89 -9.63 -29.89
CA ALA A 383 -18.02 -10.67 -30.45
C ALA A 383 -18.19 -10.68 -31.97
N LYS A 384 -17.08 -10.58 -32.70
CA LYS A 384 -17.07 -10.66 -34.16
C LYS A 384 -17.22 -12.08 -34.65
#